data_AF-A0A2H0LTT7-F1
#
_entry.id   AF-A0A2H0LTT7-F1
#
_cell.length_a   1.000
_cell.length_b   1.000
_cell.length_c   1.000
_cell.angle_alpha   90.00
_cell.angle_beta   90.00
_cell.angle_gamma   90.00
#
_symmetry.space_group_name_H-M   'P 1'
#
loop_
_entity.id
_entity.type
_entity.pdbx_description
1 polymer ?
#
loop_
_entity_poly.entity_id
_entity_poly.type
_entity_poly.pdbx_seq_one_letter_code
_entity_poly.pdbx_strand_id
1 'polypeptide(L)' 'MGNKILTSGGRVLGVTGLGSTIKEAIDNTYQAVGKIKFEGMHYRKDIGSKAV' A
#
# COMPACT_ATOMS: atom_id res chain seq x y z
N MET A 1 5.02 -23.52 16.27
CA MET A 1 5.67 -22.68 15.23
C MET A 1 4.70 -21.56 14.90
N GLY A 2 5.09 -20.29 15.06
CA GLY A 2 4.15 -19.17 15.04
C GLY A 2 3.74 -18.74 13.64
N ASN A 3 2.44 -18.63 13.39
CA ASN A 3 1.83 -18.06 12.17
C ASN A 3 2.01 -16.54 12.08
N LYS A 4 3.24 -16.04 12.21
CA LYS A 4 3.54 -14.60 12.06
C LYS A 4 4.13 -14.35 10.68
N ILE A 5 3.60 -13.35 9.98
CA ILE A 5 4.18 -12.84 8.75
C ILE A 5 5.27 -11.83 9.14
N LEU A 6 6.50 -12.05 8.67
CA LEU A 6 7.67 -11.23 8.98
C LEU A 6 8.17 -10.53 7.70
N THR A 7 8.87 -9.41 7.87
CA THR A 7 9.52 -8.69 6.78
C THR A 7 10.87 -9.33 6.42
N SER A 8 11.34 -9.17 5.18
CA SER A 8 12.63 -9.70 4.73
C SER A 8 13.26 -8.81 3.64
N GLY A 9 13.77 -7.64 4.06
CA GLY A 9 14.43 -6.67 3.18
C GLY A 9 13.73 -5.31 3.11
N GLY A 10 14.24 -4.43 2.24
CA GLY A 10 13.80 -3.02 2.18
C GLY A 10 12.43 -2.79 1.53
N ARG A 11 12.11 -3.51 0.45
CA ARG A 11 10.78 -3.48 -0.19
C ARG A 11 9.99 -4.69 0.27
N VAL A 12 9.03 -4.46 1.17
CA VAL A 12 8.32 -5.54 1.87
C VAL A 12 7.10 -6.04 1.08
N LEU A 13 6.31 -5.13 0.52
CA LEU A 13 5.03 -5.46 -0.11
C LEU A 13 4.67 -4.44 -1.19
N GLY A 14 4.08 -4.91 -2.29
CA GLY A 14 3.36 -4.07 -3.25
C GLY A 14 1.86 -4.14 -2.99
N VAL A 15 1.19 -2.98 -2.95
CA VAL A 15 -0.27 -2.88 -2.84
C VAL A 15 -0.80 -2.28 -4.13
N THR A 16 -1.80 -2.92 -4.72
CA THR A 16 -2.46 -2.46 -5.96
C THR A 16 -3.96 -2.37 -5.71
N GLY A 17 -4.52 -1.16 -5.84
CA GLY A 17 -5.95 -0.92 -5.87
C GLY A 17 -6.45 -0.83 -7.29
N LEU A 18 -7.62 -1.42 -7.53
CA LEU A 18 -8.35 -1.32 -8.81
C LEU A 18 -9.55 -0.39 -8.61
N GLY A 19 -9.95 0.31 -9.67
CA GLY A 19 -11.11 1.19 -9.69
C GLY A 19 -11.50 1.52 -11.12
N SER A 20 -12.72 1.97 -11.32
CA SER A 20 -13.26 2.37 -12.63
C SER A 20 -12.67 3.70 -13.11
N THR A 21 -12.08 4.47 -12.21
CA THR A 21 -11.35 5.71 -12.49
C THR A 21 -9.97 5.70 -11.84
N ILE A 22 -9.06 6.55 -12.34
CA ILE A 22 -7.73 6.72 -11.73
C ILE A 22 -7.85 7.13 -10.26
N LYS A 23 -8.75 8.08 -9.95
CA LYS A 23 -9.01 8.52 -8.58
C LYS A 23 -9.45 7.37 -7.68
N GLU A 24 -10.38 6.55 -8.14
CA GLU A 24 -10.87 5.39 -7.38
C GLU A 24 -9.77 4.36 -7.15
N ALA A 25 -8.95 4.05 -8.15
CA ALA A 25 -7.82 3.14 -7.99
C ALA A 25 -6.79 3.66 -6.95
N ILE A 26 -6.51 4.96 -6.96
CA ILE A 26 -5.63 5.62 -5.98
C ILE A 26 -6.24 5.54 -4.57
N ASP A 27 -7.50 5.93 -4.42
CA ASP A 27 -8.21 5.92 -3.14
C ASP A 27 -8.25 4.50 -2.54
N ASN A 28 -8.60 3.50 -3.36
CA ASN A 28 -8.64 2.10 -2.96
C ASN A 28 -7.24 1.59 -2.54
N THR A 29 -6.19 2.00 -3.25
CA THR A 29 -4.81 1.65 -2.89
C THR A 29 -4.44 2.21 -1.51
N TYR A 30 -4.70 3.50 -1.25
CA TYR A 30 -4.35 4.11 0.03
C TYR A 30 -5.22 3.61 1.19
N GLN A 31 -6.48 3.26 0.94
CA GLN A 31 -7.32 2.59 1.93
C GLN A 31 -6.76 1.20 2.30
N ALA A 32 -6.30 0.42 1.32
CA ALA A 32 -5.69 -0.89 1.57
C ALA A 32 -4.37 -0.77 2.32
N VAL A 33 -3.49 0.16 1.92
CA VAL A 33 -2.24 0.46 2.63
C VAL A 33 -2.50 0.87 4.09
N GLY A 34 -3.58 1.63 4.35
CA GLY A 34 -3.97 2.06 5.69
C GLY A 34 -4.24 0.91 6.68
N LYS A 35 -4.60 -0.27 6.18
CA LYS A 35 -4.89 -1.48 6.97
C LYS A 35 -3.63 -2.28 7.35
N ILE A 36 -2.49 -1.99 6.73
CA ILE A 36 -1.22 -2.68 6.97
C ILE A 36 -0.40 -1.87 7.98
N LYS A 37 0.18 -2.55 8.97
CA LYS A 37 1.03 -1.96 10.01
C LYS A 37 2.18 -2.89 10.38
N PHE A 38 3.38 -2.35 10.41
CA PHE A 38 4.56 -2.96 11.01
C PHE A 38 5.56 -1.86 11.38
N GLU A 39 6.49 -2.18 12.27
CA GLU A 39 7.52 -1.24 12.73
C GLU A 39 8.39 -0.76 11.56
N GLY A 40 8.64 0.55 11.48
CA GLY A 40 9.45 1.14 10.41
C GLY A 40 8.79 1.12 9.02
N MET A 41 7.46 0.93 8.92
CA MET A 41 6.76 0.99 7.64
C MET A 41 6.84 2.39 7.03
N HIS A 42 7.33 2.47 5.79
CA HIS A 42 7.36 3.69 4.98
C HIS A 42 6.70 3.43 3.62
N TYR A 43 5.89 4.39 3.18
CA TYR A 43 5.30 4.41 1.84
C TYR A 43 5.05 5.84 1.40
N ARG A 44 5.04 6.06 0.08
CA ARG A 44 4.73 7.35 -0.53
C ARG A 44 3.23 7.63 -0.46
N LYS A 45 2.86 8.90 -0.29
CA LYS A 45 1.46 9.36 -0.26
C LYS A 45 1.03 10.14 -1.51
N ASP A 46 1.93 10.24 -2.48
CA ASP A 46 1.80 11.09 -3.67
C ASP A 46 1.78 10.29 -4.99
N ILE A 47 1.79 8.95 -4.92
CA ILE A 47 1.64 8.09 -6.09
C ILE A 47 0.27 8.35 -6.74
N GLY A 48 0.29 8.65 -8.03
CA GLY A 48 -0.92 8.94 -8.82
C GLY A 48 -1.39 10.40 -8.77
N SER A 49 -0.80 11.26 -7.92
CA SER A 49 -1.26 12.64 -7.69
C SER A 49 -1.26 13.55 -8.93
N LYS A 50 -0.47 13.25 -9.96
CA LYS A 50 -0.41 14.01 -11.22
C LYS A 50 -1.31 13.45 -12.33
N ALA A 51 -1.96 12.31 -12.10
CA ALA A 51 -2.79 11.62 -13.08
C ALA A 51 -4.29 11.87 -12.88
N VAL A 52 -4.64 12.67 -11.87
CA VAL A 52 -5.99 13.11 -11.53
C VAL A 52 -6.08 14.62 -11.78
#